data_AF-A0A0Q4FBA5-F1
#
_entry.id   AF-A0A0Q4FBA5-F1
#
_cell.length_a   1.000
_cell.length_b   1.000
_cell.length_c   1.000
_cell.angle_alpha   90.00
_cell.angle_beta   90.00
_cell.angle_gamma   90.00
#
_symmetry.space_group_name_H-M   'P 1'
#
loop_
_entity.id
_entity.type
_entity.pdbx_description
1 polymer ?
#
loop_
_entity_poly.entity_id
_entity_poly.type
_entity_poly.pdbx_seq_one_letter_code
_entity_poly.pdbx_strand_id
1 'polypeptide(L)'
;MAVLPIRISGDPVLHSPASDVTVFDDTLRQLVADMFETMDAAPGVGLAAPQVGVPLRLFTYGWVDDDDVEHRGVAINPVLLISPPPVAESDEDSDAEGCLSFPGERFPLVRSTDALLRAVDLDQKPFEIAASGWLARIFQHEFDHLGGILYVDRLEFIYGRRASKIARKRGWTEPGSSWMPGVDDLDA
;
A
#
# COMPACT_ATOMS: atom_id res chain seq x y z
N MET A 1 -0.31 20.06 -8.12
CA MET A 1 -0.58 18.68 -7.67
C MET A 1 -1.70 18.74 -6.64
N ALA A 2 -2.49 17.69 -6.54
CA ALA A 2 -3.68 17.62 -5.70
C ALA A 2 -3.63 16.39 -4.80
N VAL A 3 -4.23 16.51 -3.61
CA VAL A 3 -4.51 15.36 -2.74
C VAL A 3 -5.73 14.61 -3.27
N LEU A 4 -5.62 13.30 -3.40
CA LEU A 4 -6.65 12.41 -3.92
C LEU A 4 -7.39 11.71 -2.76
N PRO A 5 -8.69 11.42 -2.91
CA PRO A 5 -9.41 10.62 -1.92
C PRO A 5 -8.89 9.18 -1.92
N ILE A 6 -8.63 8.66 -0.73
CA ILE A 6 -8.20 7.27 -0.54
C ILE A 6 -9.44 6.38 -0.38
N ARG A 7 -9.55 5.38 -1.23
CA ARG A 7 -10.61 4.35 -1.21
C ARG A 7 -10.44 3.46 0.01
N ILE A 8 -11.57 3.12 0.63
CA ILE A 8 -11.64 2.22 1.77
C ILE A 8 -12.11 0.83 1.29
N SER A 9 -11.72 -0.21 2.03
CA SER A 9 -12.17 -1.59 1.80
C SER A 9 -13.68 -1.66 1.52
N GLY A 10 -14.05 -2.54 0.59
CA GLY A 10 -15.38 -2.62 -0.01
C GLY A 10 -15.42 -2.05 -1.43
N ASP A 11 -14.53 -1.12 -1.77
CA ASP A 11 -14.38 -0.63 -3.15
C ASP A 11 -13.77 -1.73 -4.06
N PRO A 12 -14.44 -2.14 -5.17
CA PRO A 12 -13.96 -3.20 -6.05
C PRO A 12 -12.56 -2.99 -6.63
N VAL A 13 -12.11 -1.73 -6.75
CA VAL A 13 -10.77 -1.40 -7.25
C VAL A 13 -9.66 -1.93 -6.34
N LEU A 14 -9.92 -2.06 -5.03
CA LEU A 14 -8.99 -2.58 -4.05
C LEU A 14 -8.92 -4.12 -4.03
N HIS A 15 -9.91 -4.77 -4.65
CA HIS A 15 -10.14 -6.22 -4.62
C HIS A 15 -10.00 -6.87 -6.00
N SER A 16 -9.42 -6.14 -6.95
CA SER A 16 -9.20 -6.59 -8.33
C SER A 16 -7.74 -6.35 -8.74
N PRO A 17 -7.10 -7.28 -9.46
CA PRO A 17 -5.74 -7.06 -9.96
C PRO A 17 -5.65 -5.82 -10.85
N ALA A 18 -4.63 -4.99 -10.62
CA ALA A 18 -4.37 -3.78 -11.38
C ALA A 18 -3.78 -4.11 -12.76
N SER A 19 -4.10 -3.27 -13.75
CA SER A 19 -3.61 -3.43 -15.13
C SER A 19 -2.23 -2.82 -15.32
N ASP A 20 -1.41 -3.43 -16.17
CA ASP A 20 -0.09 -2.89 -16.50
C ASP A 20 -0.19 -1.48 -17.10
N VAL A 21 0.74 -0.62 -16.71
CA VAL A 21 0.96 0.70 -17.31
C VAL A 21 1.62 0.50 -18.67
N THR A 22 0.94 0.91 -19.74
CA THR A 22 1.43 0.81 -21.12
C THR A 22 1.69 2.16 -21.77
N VAL A 23 1.22 3.25 -21.15
CA VAL A 23 1.34 4.63 -21.66
C VAL A 23 2.05 5.47 -20.61
N PHE A 24 3.17 6.08 -20.99
CA PHE A 24 4.03 6.92 -20.14
C PHE A 24 3.96 8.37 -20.62
N ASP A 25 2.83 9.02 -20.35
CA ASP A 25 2.53 10.39 -20.76
C ASP A 25 2.46 11.34 -19.54
N ASP A 26 2.07 12.60 -19.79
CA ASP A 26 1.92 13.60 -18.74
C ASP A 26 0.78 13.25 -17.77
N THR A 27 -0.22 12.47 -18.19
CA THR A 27 -1.29 11.97 -17.32
C THR A 27 -0.74 11.04 -16.25
N LEU A 28 0.14 10.11 -16.63
CA LEU A 28 0.85 9.23 -15.70
C LEU A 28 1.73 10.04 -14.75
N ARG A 29 2.48 11.02 -15.28
CA ARG A 29 3.34 11.89 -14.46
C ARG A 29 2.53 12.66 -13.44
N GLN A 30 1.37 13.20 -13.83
CA GLN A 30 0.46 13.92 -12.93
C GLN A 30 -0.13 12.99 -11.86
N LEU A 31 -0.54 11.77 -12.22
CA LEU A 31 -1.02 10.77 -11.26
C LEU A 31 0.03 10.47 -10.19
N VAL A 32 1.27 10.19 -10.60
CA VAL A 32 2.36 9.89 -9.66
C VAL A 32 2.64 11.08 -8.74
N ALA A 33 2.63 12.29 -9.30
CA ALA A 33 2.74 13.53 -8.55
C ALA A 33 1.64 13.68 -7.48
N ASP A 34 0.38 13.47 -7.86
CA ASP A 34 -0.77 13.56 -6.96
C ASP A 34 -0.75 12.43 -5.91
N MET A 35 -0.27 11.25 -6.26
CA MET A 35 -0.06 10.14 -5.31
C MET A 35 1.00 10.47 -4.25
N PHE A 36 2.11 11.13 -4.63
CA PHE A 36 3.08 11.62 -3.65
C PHE A 36 2.48 12.65 -2.70
N GLU A 37 1.77 13.66 -3.21
CA GLU A 37 1.07 14.64 -2.35
C GLU A 37 0.05 13.98 -1.43
N THR A 38 -0.69 12.99 -1.95
CA THR A 38 -1.68 12.24 -1.17
C THR A 38 -1.02 11.42 -0.07
N MET A 39 0.08 10.74 -0.38
CA MET A 39 0.87 9.95 0.57
C MET A 39 1.47 10.84 1.66
N ASP A 40 2.02 12.01 1.30
CA ASP A 40 2.63 12.96 2.23
C ASP A 40 1.59 13.66 3.13
N ALA A 41 0.38 13.91 2.60
CA ALA A 41 -0.75 14.46 3.36
C ALA A 41 -1.43 13.43 4.28
N ALA A 42 -1.19 12.14 4.03
CA ALA A 42 -1.61 11.05 4.88
C ALA A 42 -0.45 10.61 5.79
N PRO A 43 -0.70 9.90 6.91
CA PRO A 43 0.36 9.29 7.71
C PRO A 43 0.89 7.99 7.04
N GLY A 44 1.18 8.03 5.73
CA GLY A 44 1.55 6.87 4.90
C GLY A 44 3.03 6.83 4.53
N VAL A 45 3.56 5.62 4.31
CA VAL A 45 4.94 5.37 3.81
C VAL A 45 4.95 4.71 2.42
N GLY A 46 3.76 4.46 1.89
CA GLY A 46 3.49 3.89 0.58
C GLY A 46 2.05 4.21 0.15
N LEU A 47 1.82 4.24 -1.16
CA LEU A 47 0.50 4.43 -1.73
C LEU A 47 0.43 3.79 -3.13
N ALA A 48 -0.43 2.79 -3.29
CA ALA A 48 -0.69 2.14 -4.56
C ALA A 48 -1.80 2.86 -5.34
N ALA A 49 -1.70 2.90 -6.68
CA ALA A 49 -2.69 3.57 -7.52
C ALA A 49 -4.15 3.07 -7.31
N PRO A 50 -4.41 1.77 -7.05
CA PRO A 50 -5.74 1.29 -6.69
C PRO A 50 -6.33 2.00 -5.46
N GLN A 51 -5.50 2.43 -4.50
CA GLN A 51 -5.95 3.13 -3.30
C GLN A 51 -6.51 4.51 -3.61
N VAL A 52 -6.12 5.15 -4.71
CA VAL A 52 -6.73 6.41 -5.19
C VAL A 52 -7.78 6.16 -6.28
N GLY A 53 -8.17 4.88 -6.47
CA GLY A 53 -9.20 4.46 -7.41
C GLY A 53 -8.73 4.31 -8.85
N VAL A 54 -7.42 4.25 -9.09
CA VAL A 54 -6.84 4.07 -10.41
C VAL A 54 -6.31 2.63 -10.53
N PRO A 55 -6.91 1.77 -11.38
CA PRO A 55 -6.57 0.35 -11.47
C PRO A 55 -5.29 0.11 -12.29
N LEU A 56 -4.23 0.86 -12.03
CA LEU A 56 -2.93 0.75 -12.69
C LEU A 56 -1.89 0.12 -11.78
N ARG A 57 -0.99 -0.67 -12.38
CA ARG A 57 0.01 -1.47 -11.68
C ARG A 57 1.23 -0.61 -11.29
N LEU A 58 1.04 0.34 -10.38
CA LEU A 58 2.10 1.19 -9.85
C LEU A 58 1.84 1.61 -8.40
N PHE A 59 2.91 1.87 -7.64
CA PHE A 59 2.84 2.47 -6.31
C PHE A 59 3.97 3.48 -6.09
N THR A 60 3.73 4.45 -5.22
CA THR A 60 4.75 5.34 -4.66
C THR A 60 5.16 4.85 -3.28
N TYR A 61 6.40 5.11 -2.88
CA TYR A 61 6.91 4.86 -1.54
C TYR A 61 7.75 6.03 -1.06
N GLY A 62 7.76 6.27 0.25
CA GLY A 62 8.48 7.38 0.88
C GLY A 62 8.67 7.12 2.36
N TRP A 63 9.90 6.84 2.78
CA TRP A 63 10.23 6.56 4.17
C TRP A 63 11.68 6.99 4.45
N VAL A 64 11.93 7.60 5.61
CA VAL A 64 13.27 7.88 6.10
C VAL A 64 13.59 6.87 7.20
N ASP A 65 14.69 6.14 7.06
CA ASP A 65 15.09 5.14 8.03
C ASP A 65 15.80 5.73 9.26
N ASP A 66 16.14 4.86 10.21
CA ASP A 66 16.76 5.26 11.48
C ASP A 66 18.17 5.87 11.29
N ASP A 67 18.79 5.68 10.13
CA ASP A 67 20.10 6.24 9.75
C ASP A 67 19.95 7.55 8.93
N ASP A 68 18.74 8.14 8.88
CA ASP A 68 18.40 9.36 8.12
C ASP A 68 18.55 9.20 6.59
N VAL A 69 18.47 7.95 6.09
CA VAL A 69 18.50 7.68 4.65
C VAL A 69 17.08 7.73 4.10
N GLU A 70 16.88 8.60 3.10
CA GLU A 70 15.60 8.72 2.41
C GLU A 70 15.42 7.61 1.35
N HIS A 71 14.37 6.83 1.52
CA HIS A 71 13.88 5.84 0.56
C HIS A 71 12.60 6.37 -0.08
N ARG A 72 12.72 7.01 -1.24
CA ARG A 72 11.58 7.59 -1.95
C ARG A 72 11.61 7.27 -3.44
N GLY A 73 10.47 6.90 -4.01
CA GLY A 73 10.38 6.60 -5.44
C GLY A 73 9.01 6.11 -5.89
N VAL A 74 8.92 5.82 -7.18
CA VAL A 74 7.74 5.22 -7.81
C VAL A 74 8.16 3.93 -8.50
N ALA A 75 7.38 2.87 -8.28
CA ALA A 75 7.59 1.57 -8.91
C ALA A 75 6.45 1.31 -9.88
N ILE A 76 6.73 1.38 -11.18
CA ILE A 76 5.76 1.12 -12.25
C ILE A 76 5.98 -0.30 -12.79
N ASN A 77 4.89 -1.03 -12.98
CA ASN A 77 4.85 -2.45 -13.37
C ASN A 77 5.81 -3.32 -12.52
N PRO A 78 5.75 -3.22 -11.18
CA PRO A 78 6.71 -3.92 -10.35
C PRO A 78 6.55 -5.45 -10.41
N VAL A 79 7.69 -6.11 -10.23
CA VAL A 79 7.84 -7.53 -9.90
C VAL A 79 8.55 -7.60 -8.55
N LEU A 80 7.98 -8.37 -7.62
CA LEU A 80 8.53 -8.53 -6.28
C LEU A 80 8.96 -9.99 -6.07
N LEU A 81 10.23 -10.19 -5.72
CA LEU A 81 10.76 -11.47 -5.28
C LEU A 81 10.97 -11.38 -3.78
N ILE A 82 10.47 -12.34 -3.01
CA ILE A 82 10.56 -12.33 -1.53
C ILE A 82 11.19 -13.61 -1.01
N SER A 83 11.88 -13.53 0.11
CA SER A 83 12.27 -14.71 0.88
C SER A 83 11.03 -15.42 1.44
N PRO A 84 11.09 -16.72 1.79
CA PRO A 84 10.03 -17.33 2.59
C PRO A 84 9.86 -16.58 3.91
N PRO A 85 8.62 -16.27 4.34
CA PRO A 85 8.40 -15.64 5.63
C PRO A 85 8.89 -16.56 6.77
N PRO A 86 9.35 -15.99 7.89
CA PRO A 86 9.76 -16.79 9.05
C PRO A 86 8.57 -17.58 9.59
N VAL A 87 8.85 -18.79 10.10
CA VAL A 87 7.86 -19.58 10.82
C VAL A 87 7.88 -19.12 12.28
N ALA A 88 7.13 -18.06 12.57
CA ALA A 88 7.00 -17.46 13.89
C ALA A 88 5.54 -17.08 14.16
N GLU A 89 5.16 -17.01 15.44
CA GLU A 89 3.90 -16.35 15.83
C GLU A 89 4.04 -14.84 15.60
N SER A 90 2.97 -14.21 15.13
CA SER A 90 2.93 -12.77 14.91
C SER A 90 2.94 -12.00 16.24
N ASP A 91 3.82 -11.00 16.35
CA ASP A 91 3.96 -10.17 17.56
C ASP A 91 3.15 -8.87 17.44
N GLU A 92 2.35 -8.54 18.47
CA GLU A 92 1.39 -7.41 18.41
C GLU A 92 2.07 -6.05 18.19
N ASP A 93 3.33 -5.90 18.60
CA ASP A 93 4.06 -4.63 18.50
C ASP A 93 4.95 -4.59 17.24
N SER A 94 5.81 -5.58 17.07
CA SER A 94 6.84 -5.59 16.02
C SER A 94 6.34 -6.02 14.64
N ASP A 95 5.22 -6.74 14.58
CA ASP A 95 4.56 -7.10 13.31
C ASP A 95 3.35 -6.22 12.98
N ALA A 96 3.09 -5.17 13.75
CA ALA A 96 1.94 -4.29 13.56
C ALA A 96 1.93 -3.63 12.17
N GLU A 97 0.95 -3.99 11.35
CA GLU A 97 0.74 -3.43 10.01
C GLU A 97 -0.63 -2.74 9.95
N GLY A 98 -0.69 -1.62 9.24
CA GLY A 98 -1.91 -0.86 8.98
C GLY A 98 -2.01 -0.47 7.51
N CYS A 99 -3.16 0.04 7.11
CA CYS A 99 -3.41 0.45 5.73
C CYS A 99 -4.29 1.71 5.68
N LEU A 100 -3.96 2.66 4.82
CA LEU A 100 -4.79 3.84 4.57
C LEU A 100 -6.19 3.49 4.02
N SER A 101 -6.32 2.33 3.38
CA SER A 101 -7.60 1.78 2.88
C SER A 101 -8.36 0.93 3.91
N PHE A 102 -7.83 0.78 5.12
CA PHE A 102 -8.53 0.17 6.26
C PHE A 102 -8.21 0.99 7.53
N PRO A 103 -8.70 2.24 7.62
CA PRO A 103 -8.14 3.25 8.50
C PRO A 103 -8.34 2.99 10.01
N GLY A 104 -7.37 3.42 10.81
CA GLY A 104 -7.43 3.40 12.28
C GLY A 104 -7.27 2.01 12.92
N GLU A 105 -6.94 0.98 12.14
CA GLU A 105 -6.73 -0.37 12.66
C GLU A 105 -5.33 -0.86 12.30
N ARG A 106 -4.68 -1.54 13.24
CA ARG A 106 -3.39 -2.20 13.05
C ARG A 106 -3.48 -3.62 13.61
N PHE A 107 -3.00 -4.58 12.83
CA PHE A 107 -2.96 -5.98 13.25
C PHE A 107 -1.58 -6.56 12.96
N PRO A 108 -1.12 -7.51 13.77
CA PRO A 108 0.17 -8.14 13.53
C PRO A 108 0.08 -9.07 12.33
N LEU A 109 1.07 -8.95 11.44
CA LEU A 109 1.18 -9.72 10.21
C LEU A 109 2.64 -10.05 9.93
N VAL A 110 2.98 -11.34 9.94
CA VAL A 110 4.33 -11.79 9.56
C VAL A 110 4.51 -11.61 8.06
N ARG A 111 5.58 -10.90 7.68
CA ARG A 111 6.01 -10.68 6.30
C ARG A 111 7.35 -11.34 6.05
N SER A 112 7.70 -11.50 4.78
CA SER A 112 9.06 -11.87 4.42
C SER A 112 10.03 -10.79 4.87
N THR A 113 11.19 -11.20 5.38
CA THR A 113 12.21 -10.28 5.89
C THR A 113 12.92 -9.52 4.79
N ASP A 114 12.99 -10.11 3.60
CA ASP A 114 13.76 -9.60 2.46
C ASP A 114 12.89 -9.60 1.21
N ALA A 115 13.04 -8.54 0.43
CA ALA A 115 12.37 -8.37 -0.85
C ALA A 115 13.32 -7.75 -1.89
N LEU A 116 13.23 -8.21 -3.13
CA LEU A 116 13.87 -7.61 -4.28
C LEU A 116 12.80 -7.03 -5.19
N LEU A 117 12.71 -5.70 -5.22
CA LEU A 117 11.79 -4.97 -6.07
C LEU A 117 12.45 -4.69 -7.42
N ARG A 118 11.82 -5.13 -8.50
CA ARG A 118 12.18 -4.77 -9.88
C ARG A 118 11.04 -3.97 -10.49
N ALA A 119 11.34 -2.82 -11.07
CA ALA A 119 10.33 -1.96 -11.68
C ALA A 119 10.96 -1.04 -12.73
N VAL A 120 10.13 -0.21 -13.36
CA VAL A 120 10.60 0.94 -14.15
C VAL A 120 10.16 2.25 -13.50
N ASP A 121 10.91 3.31 -13.75
CA ASP A 121 10.53 4.67 -13.36
C ASP A 121 9.67 5.37 -14.42
N LEU A 122 9.37 6.66 -14.23
CA LEU A 122 8.58 7.48 -15.16
C LEU A 122 9.21 7.65 -16.54
N ASP A 123 10.52 7.44 -16.66
CA ASP A 123 11.26 7.51 -17.92
C ASP A 123 11.51 6.12 -18.51
N GLN A 124 10.80 5.11 -17.99
CA GLN A 124 10.89 3.70 -18.36
C GLN A 124 12.28 3.09 -18.11
N LYS A 125 13.10 3.72 -17.27
CA LYS A 125 14.41 3.17 -16.91
C LYS A 125 14.21 2.04 -15.89
N PRO A 126 14.70 0.83 -16.17
CA PRO A 126 14.60 -0.27 -15.23
C PRO A 126 15.51 -0.02 -14.03
N PHE A 127 15.02 -0.41 -12.85
CA PHE A 127 15.78 -0.39 -11.62
C PHE A 127 15.47 -1.61 -10.75
N GLU A 128 16.37 -1.87 -9.79
CA GLU A 128 16.24 -2.94 -8.82
C GLU A 128 16.62 -2.41 -7.43
N ILE A 129 15.83 -2.76 -6.41
CA ILE A 129 16.07 -2.38 -5.01
C ILE A 129 16.00 -3.64 -4.16
N ALA A 130 17.12 -4.00 -3.54
CA ALA A 130 17.15 -4.98 -2.47
C ALA A 130 16.76 -4.29 -1.16
N ALA A 131 15.70 -4.77 -0.52
CA ALA A 131 15.16 -4.23 0.71
C ALA A 131 15.08 -5.34 1.76
N SER A 132 15.29 -4.95 3.01
CA SER A 132 15.05 -5.79 4.17
C SER A 132 14.23 -5.04 5.22
N GLY A 133 13.69 -5.76 6.21
CA GLY A 133 12.97 -5.17 7.33
C GLY A 133 11.77 -4.33 6.90
N TRP A 134 11.70 -3.09 7.39
CA TRP A 134 10.54 -2.22 7.16
C TRP A 134 10.33 -1.87 5.68
N LEU A 135 11.38 -1.57 4.93
CA LEU A 135 11.26 -1.28 3.50
C LEU A 135 10.76 -2.50 2.71
N ALA A 136 11.21 -3.71 3.07
CA ALA A 136 10.69 -4.93 2.48
C ALA A 136 9.19 -5.14 2.79
N ARG A 137 8.75 -4.78 4.00
CA ARG A 137 7.33 -4.80 4.40
C ARG A 137 6.51 -3.80 3.57
N ILE A 138 6.99 -2.56 3.41
CA ILE A 138 6.33 -1.56 2.56
C ILE A 138 6.14 -2.12 1.15
N PHE A 139 7.19 -2.64 0.51
CA PHE A 139 7.07 -3.18 -0.85
C PHE A 139 6.10 -4.34 -0.97
N GLN A 140 6.07 -5.25 0.02
CA GLN A 140 5.09 -6.34 0.06
C GLN A 140 3.66 -5.82 0.18
N HIS A 141 3.43 -4.82 1.04
CA HIS A 141 2.12 -4.19 1.23
C HIS A 141 1.63 -3.52 -0.06
N GLU A 142 2.45 -2.66 -0.66
CA GLU A 142 2.07 -1.95 -1.88
C GLU A 142 1.89 -2.90 -3.06
N PHE A 143 2.71 -3.95 -3.15
CA PHE A 143 2.57 -4.96 -4.19
C PHE A 143 1.28 -5.77 -4.05
N ASP A 144 0.84 -6.07 -2.83
CA ASP A 144 -0.44 -6.74 -2.57
C ASP A 144 -1.62 -5.92 -3.10
N HIS A 145 -1.60 -4.60 -2.90
CA HIS A 145 -2.63 -3.71 -3.46
C HIS A 145 -2.73 -3.83 -4.98
N LEU A 146 -1.61 -4.00 -5.69
CA LEU A 146 -1.61 -4.21 -7.13
C LEU A 146 -2.18 -5.57 -7.54
N GLY A 147 -2.19 -6.54 -6.63
CA GLY A 147 -2.86 -7.84 -6.78
C GLY A 147 -4.32 -7.84 -6.36
N GLY A 148 -4.86 -6.72 -5.86
CA GLY A 148 -6.20 -6.66 -5.29
C GLY A 148 -6.30 -7.35 -3.93
N ILE A 149 -5.23 -7.28 -3.13
CA ILE A 149 -5.14 -7.89 -1.79
C ILE A 149 -4.87 -6.78 -0.78
N LEU A 150 -5.63 -6.75 0.31
CA LEU A 150 -5.35 -5.90 1.46
C LEU A 150 -4.62 -6.70 2.54
N TYR A 151 -3.86 -6.03 3.41
CA TYR A 151 -3.17 -6.73 4.51
C TYR A 151 -4.13 -7.52 5.41
N VAL A 152 -5.38 -7.04 5.58
CA VAL A 152 -6.43 -7.73 6.35
C VAL A 152 -6.80 -9.10 5.79
N ASP A 153 -6.56 -9.34 4.50
CA ASP A 153 -6.83 -10.62 3.83
C ASP A 153 -5.74 -11.66 4.11
N ARG A 154 -4.58 -11.22 4.61
CA ARG A 154 -3.44 -12.08 4.97
C ARG A 154 -3.37 -12.42 6.44
N LEU A 155 -4.23 -11.81 7.26
CA LEU A 155 -4.20 -11.98 8.70
C LEU A 155 -4.52 -13.42 9.12
N GLU A 156 -3.90 -13.86 10.21
CA GLU A 156 -4.28 -15.09 10.89
C GLU A 156 -5.74 -15.05 11.34
N PHE A 157 -6.36 -16.23 11.50
CA PHE A 157 -7.80 -16.38 11.73
C PHE A 157 -8.37 -15.47 12.83
N ILE A 158 -7.65 -15.30 13.95
CA ILE A 158 -8.11 -14.49 15.08
C ILE A 158 -8.20 -13.00 14.69
N TYR A 159 -7.19 -12.46 14.04
CA TYR A 159 -7.14 -11.06 13.61
C TYR A 159 -8.03 -10.82 12.39
N GLY A 160 -8.06 -11.74 11.42
CA GLY A 160 -8.97 -11.67 10.29
C GLY A 160 -10.45 -11.64 10.71
N ARG A 161 -10.82 -12.39 11.75
CA ARG A 161 -12.18 -12.33 12.33
C ARG A 161 -12.47 -10.97 12.98
N ARG A 162 -11.48 -10.36 13.65
CA ARG A 162 -11.61 -9.01 14.23
C ARG A 162 -11.79 -7.96 13.11
N ALA A 163 -10.91 -7.97 12.12
CA ALA A 163 -10.98 -7.09 10.95
C ALA A 163 -12.32 -7.21 10.22
N SER A 164 -12.80 -8.44 9.97
CA SER A 164 -14.11 -8.70 9.35
C SER A 164 -15.28 -8.10 10.14
N LYS A 165 -15.23 -8.17 11.48
CA LYS A 165 -16.26 -7.59 12.34
C LYS A 165 -16.24 -6.06 12.27
N ILE A 166 -15.06 -5.46 12.24
CA ILE A 166 -14.88 -4.00 12.08
C ILE A 166 -15.40 -3.55 10.72
N ALA A 167 -15.01 -4.23 9.64
CA ALA A 167 -15.45 -3.93 8.28
C ALA A 167 -16.98 -3.89 8.17
N ARG A 168 -17.66 -4.93 8.69
CA ARG A 168 -19.13 -4.98 8.72
C ARG A 168 -19.75 -3.85 9.54
N LYS A 169 -19.18 -3.52 10.70
CA LYS A 169 -19.69 -2.46 11.58
C LYS A 169 -19.54 -1.08 10.93
N ARG A 170 -18.45 -0.86 10.20
CA ARG A 170 -18.13 0.42 9.55
C ARG A 170 -18.68 0.53 8.11
N GLY A 171 -19.34 -0.52 7.60
CA GLY A 171 -19.89 -0.54 6.24
C GLY A 171 -18.83 -0.73 5.13
N TRP A 172 -17.63 -1.14 5.49
CA TRP A 172 -16.48 -1.35 4.58
C TRP A 172 -16.50 -2.71 3.87
N THR A 173 -17.71 -3.23 3.66
CA THR A 173 -17.93 -4.42 2.83
C THR A 173 -18.63 -4.06 1.52
N GLU A 174 -19.04 -2.80 1.37
CA GLU A 174 -19.75 -2.30 0.20
C GLU A 174 -18.93 -1.19 -0.48
N PRO A 175 -19.12 -0.98 -1.80
CA PRO A 175 -18.43 0.08 -2.53
C PRO A 175 -18.80 1.50 -2.05
N GLY A 176 -17.93 2.46 -2.35
CA GLY A 176 -18.23 3.90 -2.24
C GLY A 176 -17.71 4.58 -0.97
N SER A 177 -17.03 3.85 -0.09
CA SER A 177 -16.33 4.44 1.06
C SER A 177 -14.96 4.99 0.65
N SER A 178 -14.68 6.24 1.03
CA SER A 178 -13.39 6.89 0.84
C SER A 178 -13.22 8.00 1.86
N TRP A 179 -11.99 8.47 2.06
CA TRP A 179 -11.68 9.63 2.90
C TRP A 179 -10.63 10.52 2.21
N MET A 180 -10.58 11.78 2.61
CA MET A 180 -9.70 12.80 2.03
C MET A 180 -8.58 13.17 3.03
N PRO A 181 -7.32 12.83 2.73
CA PRO A 181 -6.19 13.25 3.56
C PRO A 181 -6.11 14.78 3.74
N GLY A 182 -5.76 15.22 4.94
CA GLY A 182 -5.71 16.64 5.31
C GLY A 182 -7.07 17.34 5.46
N VAL A 183 -8.19 16.64 5.25
CA VAL A 183 -9.55 17.19 5.41
C VAL A 183 -10.36 16.36 6.41
N ASP A 184 -10.43 15.05 6.22
CA ASP A 184 -11.18 14.15 7.10
C ASP A 184 -10.30 13.71 8.28
N ASP A 185 -10.88 13.74 9.49
CA ASP A 185 -10.24 13.21 10.70
C ASP A 185 -10.72 11.76 10.91
N LEU A 186 -9.80 10.81 10.76
CA LEU A 186 -10.08 9.38 10.93
C LEU A 186 -10.02 8.93 12.40
N ASP A 187 -9.50 9.77 13.29
CA ASP A 187 -9.32 9.51 14.73
C ASP A 187 -10.36 10.26 15.61
N ALA A 188 -11.24 11.08 14.99
CA ALA A 188 -12.31 11.84 15.67
C ALA A 188 -13.57 11.04 16.04
#